data_AF-A0A4Y2VK70-F1
#
_entry.id   AF-A0A4Y2VK70-F1
#
_cell.length_a   1.000
_cell.length_b   1.000
_cell.length_c   1.000
_cell.angle_alpha   90.00
_cell.angle_beta   90.00
_cell.angle_gamma   90.00
#
_symmetry.space_group_name_H-M   'P 1'
#
loop_
_entity.id
_entity.type
_entity.pdbx_description
1 polymer ?
#
loop_
_entity_poly.entity_id
_entity_poly.type
_entity_poly.pdbx_seq_one_letter_code
_entity_poly.pdbx_strand_id
1 'polypeptide(L)'
;MINEAWESVPEHTLKRSWRKLAPYLETVDQSNDSGSVTVTELNVLLKQIPGCRSCEEDDVSSWLECDADDAGFQLLNDDEIIAQVRKPNSDDDNSESDKDELIRISKISN
;
A
#
# COMPACT_ATOMS: atom_id res chain seq x y z
N MET A 1 -15.58 6.43 -0.23
CA MET A 1 -15.74 5.86 -1.58
C MET A 1 -14.83 4.66 -1.90
N ILE A 2 -13.51 4.67 -1.67
CA ILE A 2 -12.68 3.45 -1.87
C ILE A 2 -12.56 2.61 -0.59
N ASN A 3 -12.37 3.24 0.57
CA ASN A 3 -12.27 2.53 1.85
C ASN A 3 -13.56 1.73 2.17
N GLU A 4 -14.72 2.35 2.00
CA GLU A 4 -16.04 1.71 2.21
C GLU A 4 -16.32 0.55 1.23
N ALA A 5 -15.66 0.53 0.07
CA ALA A 5 -15.82 -0.57 -0.88
C ALA A 5 -15.14 -1.85 -0.37
N TRP A 6 -14.00 -1.73 0.33
CA TRP A 6 -13.29 -2.86 0.93
C TRP A 6 -14.05 -3.50 2.09
N GLU A 7 -14.77 -2.69 2.89
CA GLU A 7 -15.67 -3.18 3.95
C GLU A 7 -16.76 -4.13 3.42
N SER A 8 -17.20 -3.93 2.16
CA SER A 8 -18.23 -4.77 1.52
C SER A 8 -17.69 -6.09 0.97
N VAL A 9 -16.37 -6.26 0.89
CA VAL A 9 -15.74 -7.47 0.34
C VAL A 9 -15.64 -8.53 1.42
N PRO A 10 -16.29 -9.71 1.26
CA PRO A 10 -16.16 -10.78 2.24
C PRO A 10 -14.72 -11.28 2.36
N GLU A 11 -14.24 -11.49 3.58
CA GLU A 11 -12.88 -11.94 3.88
C GLU A 11 -12.47 -13.20 3.08
N HIS A 12 -13.40 -14.16 2.96
CA HIS A 12 -13.15 -15.40 2.23
C HIS A 12 -12.90 -15.18 0.73
N THR A 13 -13.42 -14.09 0.15
CA THR A 13 -13.17 -13.72 -1.24
C THR A 13 -11.72 -13.32 -1.43
N LEU A 14 -11.19 -12.46 -0.54
CA LEU A 14 -9.77 -12.07 -0.55
C LEU A 14 -8.88 -13.29 -0.31
N LYS A 15 -9.18 -14.09 0.72
CA LYS A 15 -8.45 -15.33 1.01
C LYS A 15 -8.46 -16.31 -0.16
N ARG A 16 -9.56 -16.43 -0.90
CA ARG A 16 -9.67 -17.34 -2.05
C ARG A 16 -8.93 -16.81 -3.27
N SER A 17 -8.99 -15.50 -3.51
CA SER A 17 -8.22 -14.84 -4.57
C SER A 17 -6.72 -14.97 -4.32
N TRP A 18 -6.28 -14.77 -3.07
CA TRP A 18 -4.87 -14.93 -2.70
C TRP A 18 -4.39 -16.38 -2.81
N ARG A 19 -5.22 -17.35 -2.41
CA ARG A 19 -4.93 -18.79 -2.61
C ARG A 19 -4.72 -19.19 -4.08
N LYS A 20 -5.37 -18.51 -5.02
CA LYS A 20 -5.16 -18.77 -6.45
C LYS A 20 -3.80 -18.26 -6.94
N LEU A 21 -3.26 -17.23 -6.31
CA LEU A 21 -1.99 -16.60 -6.70
C LEU A 21 -0.79 -17.32 -6.10
N ALA A 22 -0.91 -17.86 -4.89
CA ALA A 22 0.18 -18.56 -4.21
C ALA A 22 -0.28 -19.91 -3.60
N PRO A 23 -0.45 -20.97 -4.43
CA PRO A 23 -0.95 -22.27 -3.97
C PRO A 23 -0.02 -22.97 -2.95
N TYR A 24 1.28 -22.66 -2.96
CA TYR A 24 2.29 -23.29 -2.12
C TYR A 24 2.36 -22.73 -0.69
N LEU A 25 1.63 -21.65 -0.37
CA LEU A 25 1.52 -21.11 0.99
C LEU A 25 0.64 -21.98 1.91
N GLU A 26 0.00 -23.03 1.38
CA GLU A 26 -0.96 -23.87 2.11
C GLU A 26 -0.34 -24.68 3.27
N THR A 27 1.00 -24.82 3.31
CA THR A 27 1.73 -25.54 4.36
C THR A 27 2.58 -24.66 5.26
N VAL A 28 2.51 -23.33 5.10
CA VAL A 28 3.25 -22.43 5.99
C VAL A 28 2.53 -22.43 7.33
N ASP A 29 3.06 -23.22 8.25
CA ASP A 29 2.81 -23.08 9.69
C ASP A 29 2.88 -21.59 10.03
N GLN A 30 2.02 -21.10 10.93
CA GLN A 30 2.03 -19.70 11.39
C GLN A 30 3.29 -19.40 12.24
N SER A 31 4.42 -20.02 11.88
CA SER A 31 5.74 -19.66 12.33
C SER A 31 5.95 -18.19 11.98
N ASN A 32 6.25 -17.40 13.00
CA ASN A 32 6.69 -16.00 12.89
C ASN A 32 8.05 -15.87 12.16
N ASP A 33 8.50 -16.89 11.43
CA ASP A 33 9.52 -16.74 10.42
C ASP A 33 8.87 -16.01 9.25
N SER A 34 8.80 -14.69 9.39
CA SER A 34 8.55 -13.76 8.31
C SER A 34 9.73 -13.86 7.35
N GLY A 35 9.82 -14.98 6.64
CA GLY A 35 10.71 -15.15 5.52
C GLY A 35 10.36 -14.05 4.53
N SER A 36 11.20 -13.01 4.52
CA SER A 36 11.05 -11.90 3.59
C SER A 36 10.97 -12.48 2.19
N VAL A 37 9.85 -12.29 1.51
CA VAL A 37 9.73 -12.71 0.11
C VAL A 37 10.74 -11.92 -0.70
N THR A 38 11.54 -12.60 -1.49
CA THR A 38 12.56 -11.94 -2.31
C THR A 38 11.93 -11.33 -3.56
N VAL A 39 12.55 -10.28 -4.11
CA VAL A 39 12.14 -9.66 -5.38
C VAL A 39 12.02 -10.72 -6.49
N THR A 40 12.99 -11.63 -6.55
CA THR A 40 13.04 -12.72 -7.52
C THR A 40 11.87 -13.70 -7.34
N GLU A 41 11.54 -14.10 -6.11
CA GLU A 41 10.39 -14.96 -5.85
C GLU A 41 9.08 -14.32 -6.29
N LEU A 42 8.88 -13.04 -5.98
CA LEU A 42 7.69 -12.29 -6.44
C LEU A 42 7.65 -12.15 -7.97
N ASN A 43 8.78 -11.85 -8.61
CA ASN A 43 8.82 -11.70 -10.06
C ASN A 43 8.40 -13.01 -10.76
N VAL A 44 8.91 -14.16 -10.29
CA VAL A 44 8.55 -15.48 -10.83
C VAL A 44 7.03 -15.73 -10.77
N LEU A 45 6.36 -15.31 -9.70
CA LEU A 45 4.91 -15.44 -9.57
C LEU A 45 4.17 -14.52 -10.53
N LEU A 46 4.63 -13.27 -10.66
CA LEU A 46 4.03 -12.32 -11.60
C LEU A 46 4.14 -12.83 -13.05
N LYS A 47 5.25 -13.46 -13.43
CA LYS A 47 5.39 -14.06 -14.78
C LYS A 47 4.36 -15.17 -15.07
N GLN A 48 3.76 -15.78 -14.05
CA GLN A 48 2.70 -16.78 -14.21
C GLN A 48 1.31 -16.16 -14.45
N ILE A 49 1.11 -14.88 -14.13
CA ILE A 49 -0.16 -14.18 -14.31
C ILE A 49 -0.27 -13.67 -15.76
N PRO A 50 -1.32 -14.05 -16.52
CA PRO A 50 -1.55 -13.51 -17.85
C PRO A 50 -1.62 -11.98 -17.82
N GLY A 51 -0.85 -11.32 -18.70
CA GLY A 51 -0.76 -9.86 -18.76
C GLY A 51 0.32 -9.24 -17.88
N CYS A 52 0.92 -9.99 -16.95
CA CYS A 52 1.99 -9.49 -16.06
C CYS A 52 3.39 -9.99 -16.46
N ARG A 53 3.49 -10.73 -17.57
CA ARG A 53 4.73 -11.38 -18.03
C ARG A 53 5.81 -10.38 -18.46
N SER A 54 5.46 -9.12 -18.70
CA SER A 54 6.40 -8.03 -19.00
C SER A 54 6.98 -7.36 -17.75
N CYS A 55 6.50 -7.69 -16.55
CA CYS A 55 7.04 -7.10 -15.31
C CYS A 55 8.41 -7.68 -15.01
N GLU A 56 9.44 -6.85 -15.02
CA GLU A 56 10.81 -7.23 -14.69
C GLU A 56 11.09 -7.07 -13.19
N GLU A 57 12.21 -7.57 -12.71
CA GLU A 57 12.59 -7.48 -11.28
C GLU A 57 12.74 -6.02 -10.84
N ASP A 58 13.17 -5.13 -11.74
CA ASP A 58 13.24 -3.69 -11.50
C ASP A 58 11.86 -3.08 -11.23
N ASP A 59 10.81 -3.53 -11.94
CA ASP A 59 9.44 -3.07 -11.70
C ASP A 59 8.95 -3.50 -10.31
N VAL A 60 9.30 -4.73 -9.90
CA VAL A 60 8.97 -5.27 -8.57
C VAL A 60 9.72 -4.53 -7.49
N SER A 61 11.00 -4.23 -7.70
CA SER A 61 11.83 -3.48 -6.75
C SER A 61 11.30 -2.06 -6.58
N SER A 62 11.03 -1.36 -7.69
CA SER A 62 10.44 -0.02 -7.65
C SER A 62 9.09 -0.03 -6.95
N TRP A 63 8.26 -1.07 -7.10
CA TRP A 63 6.99 -1.19 -6.40
C TRP A 63 7.15 -1.38 -4.89
N LEU A 64 8.10 -2.23 -4.47
CA LEU A 64 8.39 -2.46 -3.05
C LEU A 64 9.04 -1.26 -2.37
N GLU A 65 9.71 -0.39 -3.13
CA GLU A 65 10.37 0.81 -2.64
C GLU A 65 9.56 2.10 -2.86
N CYS A 66 8.33 2.01 -3.40
CA CYS A 66 7.50 3.18 -3.74
C CYS A 66 7.29 4.16 -2.57
N ASP A 67 7.27 3.63 -1.35
CA ASP A 67 7.05 4.35 -0.09
C ASP A 67 8.28 4.32 0.82
N ALA A 68 9.44 3.88 0.33
CA ALA A 68 10.67 3.82 1.13
C ALA A 68 11.09 5.18 1.70
N ASP A 69 10.79 6.26 0.97
CA ASP A 69 11.07 7.65 1.35
C ASP A 69 9.82 8.40 1.85
N ASP A 70 8.64 7.75 1.91
CA ASP A 70 7.43 8.39 2.42
C ASP A 70 7.49 8.47 3.95
N ALA A 71 7.62 9.70 4.45
CA ALA A 71 7.61 10.00 5.89
C ALA A 71 6.26 9.67 6.57
N GLY A 72 5.24 9.27 5.81
CA GLY A 72 3.93 8.86 6.28
C GLY A 72 3.93 7.59 7.14
N PHE A 73 4.95 6.73 7.05
CA PHE A 73 5.08 5.56 7.91
C PHE A 73 6.17 5.75 8.97
N GLN A 74 5.75 6.00 10.22
CA GLN A 74 6.64 6.04 11.39
C GLN A 74 6.19 4.99 12.40
N LEU A 75 7.07 4.03 12.70
CA LEU A 75 6.93 3.12 13.83
C LEU A 75 7.28 3.87 15.12
N LEU A 76 6.27 4.46 15.74
CA LEU A 76 6.41 5.17 17.00
C LEU A 76 6.06 4.25 18.18
N ASN A 77 6.84 4.34 19.25
CA ASN A 77 6.46 3.73 20.53
C ASN A 77 5.45 4.63 21.29
N ASP A 78 4.82 4.09 22.34
CA ASP A 78 3.78 4.79 23.10
C ASP A 78 4.23 6.19 23.58
N ASP A 79 5.46 6.33 24.06
CA ASP A 79 5.98 7.61 24.55
C ASP A 79 6.18 8.62 23.41
N GLU A 80 6.62 8.16 22.24
CA GLU A 80 6.79 8.99 21.04
C GLU A 80 5.44 9.46 20.48
N ILE A 81 4.42 8.58 20.47
CA ILE A 81 3.04 8.94 20.08
C ILE A 81 2.50 10.01 21.02
N ILE A 82 2.65 9.83 22.34
CA ILE A 82 2.19 10.78 23.35
C ILE A 82 2.92 12.12 23.19
N ALA A 83 4.22 12.11 22.92
CA ALA A 83 5.01 13.33 22.70
C ALA A 83 4.55 14.12 21.45
N GLN A 84 4.22 13.42 20.35
CA GLN A 84 3.68 14.07 19.15
C GLN A 84 2.30 14.67 19.39
N VAL A 85 1.38 13.94 20.03
CA VAL A 85 0.01 14.43 20.33
C VAL A 85 0.02 15.61 21.29
N ARG A 86 0.97 15.64 22.24
CA ARG A 86 1.10 16.73 23.22
C ARG A 86 1.86 17.94 22.68
N LYS A 87 2.51 17.84 21.52
CA LYS A 87 3.21 18.96 20.90
C LYS A 87 2.15 19.97 20.44
N PRO A 88 2.08 21.18 21.01
CA PRO A 88 1.18 22.20 20.47
C PRO A 88 1.69 22.52 19.06
N ASN A 89 0.81 22.46 18.06
CA ASN A 89 1.10 22.91 16.70
C ASN A 89 1.47 24.40 16.76
N SER A 90 2.75 24.69 16.95
CA SER A 90 3.31 26.03 16.88
C SER A 90 3.73 26.28 15.45
N ASP A 91 2.76 26.34 14.55
CA ASP A 91 2.93 26.99 13.25
C ASP A 91 1.99 28.21 13.23
N ASP A 92 2.53 29.29 13.80
CA ASP A 92 2.16 30.65 13.46
C ASP A 92 2.70 30.93 12.06
N ASP A 93 1.88 30.67 11.02
CA ASP A 93 1.78 31.58 9.88
C ASP A 93 0.45 31.38 9.15
N ASN A 94 -0.56 32.06 9.69
CA ASN A 94 -1.81 32.35 9.02
C ASN A 94 -1.55 33.25 7.80
N SER A 95 -1.24 32.64 6.65
CA SER A 95 -1.56 33.23 5.35
C SER A 95 -2.53 32.31 4.60
N GLU A 96 -3.82 32.54 4.83
CA GLU A 96 -4.85 32.24 3.85
C GLU A 96 -4.44 32.87 2.51
N SER A 97 -3.98 32.05 1.57
CA SER A 97 -4.15 32.35 0.16
C SER A 97 -5.04 31.26 -0.41
N ASP A 98 -6.36 31.47 -0.28
CA ASP A 98 -7.36 30.83 -1.12
C ASP A 98 -6.93 30.93 -2.59
N LYS A 99 -6.48 29.80 -3.13
CA LYS A 99 -6.48 29.53 -4.55
C LYS A 99 -7.08 28.16 -4.73
N ASP A 100 -8.40 28.15 -4.74
CA ASP A 100 -9.20 27.09 -5.33
C ASP A 100 -8.74 26.85 -6.77
N GLU A 101 -7.75 25.98 -6.95
CA GLU A 101 -7.45 25.42 -8.26
C GLU A 101 -8.51 24.35 -8.54
N LEU A 102 -9.63 24.85 -9.07
CA LEU A 102 -10.73 24.07 -9.62
C LEU A 102 -10.16 23.00 -10.54
N ILE A 103 -10.10 21.76 -10.04
CA ILE A 103 -9.84 20.58 -10.86
C ILE A 103 -10.95 20.54 -11.91
N ARG A 104 -10.62 21.01 -13.12
CA ARG A 104 -11.50 20.90 -14.29
C ARG A 104 -11.61 19.42 -14.65
N ILE A 105 -12.52 18.73 -13.98
CA ILE A 105 -13.08 17.47 -14.44
C ILE A 105 -13.78 17.73 -15.77
N SER A 106 -13.02 17.59 -16.85
CA SER A 106 -13.53 17.67 -18.21
C SER A 106 -14.51 16.53 -18.41
N LYS A 107 -15.79 16.90 -18.51
CA LYS A 107 -16.91 16.02 -18.78
C LYS A 107 -16.68 15.36 -20.15
N ILE A 108 -16.39 14.06 -20.15
CA ILE A 108 -16.38 13.26 -21.38
C ILE A 108 -17.84 13.08 -21.79
N SER A 109 -18.25 13.74 -22.87
CA SER A 109 -19.52 13.47 -23.53
C SER A 109 -19.37 12.21 -24.38
N ASN A 110 -20.35 11.32 -24.24
CA ASN A 110 -20.62 10.23 -25.19
C ASN A 110 -21.10 10.80 -26.52
#